data_AF-C9JA62-F1
#
_entry.id   AF-C9JA62-F1
#
_cell.length_a   1.000
_cell.length_b   1.000
_cell.length_c   1.000
_cell.angle_alpha   90.00
_cell.angle_beta   90.00
_cell.angle_gamma   90.00
#
_symmetry.space_group_name_H-M   'P 1'
#
loop_
_entity.id
_entity.type
_entity.pdbx_description
1 polymer ?
#
loop_
_entity_poly.entity_id
_entity_poly.type
_entity_poly.pdbx_seq_one_letter_code
_entity_poly.pdbx_strand_id
1 'polypeptide(L)' 'MLHARCCLNQKGTILGLDLQNCSLEDPGPNFHQAHTTVIIDLQANPLKGDLANTFRGFTQLQTLILPQHVNCPGG' A
#
# COMPACT_ATOMS: atom_id res chain seq x y z
N MET A 1 -9.52 14.39 -4.13
CA MET A 1 -8.55 15.02 -5.06
C MET A 1 -7.36 14.08 -5.23
N LEU A 2 -6.85 13.91 -6.45
CA LEU A 2 -5.61 13.19 -6.69
C LEU A 2 -4.44 14.11 -6.38
N HIS A 3 -3.55 13.69 -5.47
CA HIS A 3 -2.27 14.34 -5.19
C HIS A 3 -1.17 13.37 -5.59
N ALA A 4 -0.62 13.56 -6.79
CA ALA A 4 0.35 12.67 -7.39
C ALA A 4 -0.15 11.21 -7.37
N ARG A 5 0.50 10.35 -6.58
CA ARG A 5 0.23 8.92 -6.44
C ARG A 5 -0.74 8.58 -5.29
N CYS A 6 -1.38 9.59 -4.68
CA CYS A 6 -2.30 9.42 -3.56
C CYS A 6 -3.69 9.98 -3.88
N CYS A 7 -4.73 9.25 -3.51
CA CYS A 7 -6.12 9.72 -3.55
C CYS A 7 -6.57 10.16 -2.16
N LEU A 8 -7.04 11.40 -2.03
CA LEU A 8 -7.52 11.97 -0.77
C LEU A 8 -9.02 12.27 -0.79
N ASN A 9 -9.68 12.09 0.36
CA ASN A 9 -11.05 12.60 0.58
C ASN A 9 -11.06 14.11 0.88
N GLN A 10 -12.24 14.68 1.12
CA GLN A 10 -12.41 16.12 1.42
C GLN A 10 -11.73 16.58 2.72
N LYS A 11 -11.44 15.65 3.64
CA LYS A 11 -10.76 15.90 4.92
C LYS A 11 -9.24 15.69 4.84
N GLY A 12 -8.70 15.38 3.65
CA GLY A 12 -7.28 15.06 3.48
C GLY A 12 -6.88 13.65 3.93
N THR A 13 -7.85 12.77 4.22
CA THR A 13 -7.58 11.36 4.55
C THR A 13 -7.19 10.59 3.29
N ILE A 14 -6.17 9.73 3.39
CA ILE A 14 -5.73 8.86 2.30
C ILE A 14 -6.76 7.75 2.08
N LEU A 15 -7.28 7.67 0.86
CA LEU A 15 -8.21 6.64 0.39
C LEU A 15 -7.54 5.62 -0.52
N GLY A 16 -6.52 6.03 -1.28
CA GLY A 16 -5.87 5.18 -2.27
C GLY A 16 -4.39 5.53 -2.41
N LEU A 17 -3.57 4.51 -2.59
CA LEU A 17 -2.13 4.62 -2.85
C LEU A 17 -1.75 3.87 -4.13
N ASP A 18 -1.17 4.59 -5.08
CA ASP A 18 -0.55 4.05 -6.29
C ASP A 18 0.97 4.12 -6.18
N LEU A 19 1.56 3.10 -5.57
CA LEU A 19 3.01 2.96 -5.39
C LEU A 19 3.62 1.99 -6.41
N GLN A 20 2.94 1.72 -7.53
CA GLN A 20 3.44 0.78 -8.52
C GLN A 20 4.68 1.31 -9.23
N ASN A 21 5.62 0.43 -9.55
CA ASN A 21 6.84 0.75 -10.31
C ASN A 21 7.64 1.94 -9.72
N CYS A 22 7.86 1.90 -8.41
CA CYS A 22 8.60 2.91 -7.65
C CYS A 22 10.00 2.41 -7.22
N SER A 23 10.41 1.23 -7.70
CA SER A 23 11.65 0.55 -7.28
C SER A 23 11.73 0.31 -5.77
N LEU A 24 10.58 0.14 -5.10
CA LEU A 24 10.50 -0.10 -3.65
C LEU A 24 10.98 -1.51 -3.30
N GLU A 25 11.96 -1.61 -2.41
CA GLU A 25 12.35 -2.89 -1.80
C GLU A 25 11.55 -3.19 -0.52
N ASP A 26 11.03 -2.15 0.14
CA ASP A 26 10.18 -2.19 1.32
C ASP A 26 9.22 -0.97 1.30
N PRO A 27 7.99 -1.05 1.85
CA PRO A 27 7.06 0.09 1.90
C PRO A 27 7.51 1.26 2.79
N GLY A 28 8.46 1.04 3.69
CA GLY A 28 9.09 2.05 4.53
C GLY A 28 8.42 2.26 5.89
N PRO A 29 9.11 2.94 6.82
CA PRO A 29 8.68 3.06 8.22
C PRO A 29 7.38 3.86 8.42
N ASN A 30 7.06 4.75 7.48
CA ASN A 30 5.87 5.60 7.56
C ASN A 30 4.65 5.00 6.86
N PHE A 31 4.75 3.79 6.30
CA PHE A 31 3.67 3.18 5.53
C PHE A 31 2.37 3.07 6.33
N HIS A 32 2.45 2.77 7.62
CA HIS A 32 1.29 2.69 8.53
C HIS A 32 0.50 4.00 8.68
N GLN A 33 1.06 5.16 8.31
CA GLN A 33 0.30 6.41 8.30
C GLN A 33 -0.90 6.34 7.33
N ALA A 34 -0.81 5.50 6.31
CA ALA A 34 -1.86 5.28 5.32
C ALA A 34 -2.88 4.19 5.72
N HIS A 35 -3.00 3.83 7.00
CA HIS A 35 -3.92 2.79 7.51
C HIS A 35 -5.41 2.97 7.13
N THR A 36 -5.83 4.16 6.69
CA THR A 36 -7.18 4.44 6.21
C THR A 36 -7.40 4.08 4.73
N THR A 37 -6.35 3.64 4.05
CA THR A 37 -6.37 3.37 2.61
C THR A 37 -7.29 2.18 2.30
N VAL A 38 -8.12 2.35 1.27
CA VAL A 38 -9.05 1.33 0.76
C VAL A 38 -8.41 0.50 -0.35
N ILE A 39 -7.54 1.11 -1.16
CA ILE A 39 -6.81 0.46 -2.26
C ILE A 39 -5.33 0.79 -2.24
N ILE A 40 -4.48 -0.22 -2.30
CA ILE A 40 -3.02 -0.08 -2.40
C ILE A 40 -2.53 -0.87 -3.62
N ASP A 41 -1.81 -0.18 -4.49
CA ASP A 41 -1.08 -0.80 -5.60
C ASP A 41 0.43 -0.76 -5.34
N LEU A 42 1.04 -1.94 -5.20
CA LEU A 42 2.48 -2.14 -5.05
C LEU A 42 3.09 -2.90 -6.23
N GLN A 43 2.37 -3.08 -7.34
CA GLN A 43 2.82 -3.85 -8.48
C GLN A 43 4.15 -3.32 -9.05
N ALA A 44 4.92 -4.18 -9.74
CA ALA A 44 6.16 -3.82 -10.41
C ALA A 44 7.24 -3.21 -9.48
N ASN A 45 7.23 -3.57 -8.19
CA ASN A 45 8.29 -3.23 -7.25
C ASN A 45 9.12 -4.47 -6.87
N PRO A 46 10.43 -4.32 -6.66
CA PRO A 46 11.31 -5.38 -6.18
C PRO A 46 11.15 -5.60 -4.66
N LEU A 47 9.91 -5.71 -4.15
CA LEU A 47 9.66 -5.91 -2.73
C LEU A 47 10.34 -7.20 -2.24
N LYS A 48 11.09 -7.10 -1.15
CA LYS A 48 11.82 -8.20 -0.51
C LYS A 48 11.28 -8.41 0.92
N GLY A 49 11.31 -9.66 1.37
CA GLY A 49 10.98 -10.00 2.77
C GLY A 49 9.54 -10.42 3.01
N ASP A 50 9.23 -10.69 4.27
CA ASP A 50 7.91 -11.10 4.74
C ASP A 50 7.05 -9.86 5.02
N LEU A 51 5.91 -9.74 4.31
CA LEU A 51 4.97 -8.64 4.46
C LEU A 51 3.84 -8.93 5.48
N ALA A 52 3.89 -10.04 6.22
CA ALA A 52 2.81 -10.48 7.11
C ALA A 52 2.35 -9.39 8.11
N ASN A 53 3.27 -8.55 8.59
CA ASN A 53 2.95 -7.49 9.55
C ASN A 53 2.80 -6.09 8.93
N THR A 54 3.16 -5.91 7.66
CA THR A 54 3.20 -4.62 6.96
C THR A 54 1.83 -3.94 6.94
N PHE A 55 0.77 -4.72 6.75
CA PHE A 55 -0.59 -4.22 6.61
C PHE A 55 -1.40 -4.27 7.91
N ARG A 56 -0.74 -4.53 9.04
CA ARG A 56 -1.43 -4.54 10.34
C ARG A 56 -2.05 -3.17 10.62
N GLY A 57 -3.33 -3.16 10.98
CA GLY A 57 -4.09 -1.93 11.26
C GLY A 57 -4.78 -1.30 10.05
N PHE A 58 -4.56 -1.80 8.83
CA PHE A 58 -5.26 -1.37 7.62
C PHE A 58 -6.67 -1.99 7.55
N THR A 59 -7.52 -1.68 8.53
CA THR A 59 -8.84 -2.30 8.69
C THR A 59 -9.85 -1.92 7.60
N GLN A 60 -9.54 -0.90 6.79
CA GLN A 60 -10.37 -0.43 5.69
C GLN A 60 -9.90 -0.91 4.31
N LEU A 61 -8.78 -1.65 4.25
CA LEU A 61 -8.19 -2.10 3.00
C LEU A 61 -9.07 -3.16 2.35
N GLN A 62 -9.50 -2.91 1.12
CA GLN A 62 -10.35 -3.80 0.31
C GLN A 62 -9.60 -4.39 -0.88
N THR A 63 -8.59 -3.68 -1.38
CA THR A 63 -7.82 -4.12 -2.55
C THR A 63 -6.34 -3.91 -2.30
N LEU A 64 -5.58 -4.99 -2.37
CA LEU A 64 -4.13 -5.01 -2.27
C LEU A 64 -3.57 -5.68 -3.52
N ILE A 65 -2.85 -4.93 -4.34
CA ILE A 65 -2.20 -5.43 -5.55
C ILE A 65 -0.71 -5.60 -5.23
N LEU A 66 -0.21 -6.84 -5.32
CA LEU A 66 1.17 -7.20 -4.99
C LEU A 66 1.95 -7.60 -6.25
N PRO A 67 3.29 -7.45 -6.24
CA PRO A 67 4.15 -8.09 -7.23
C PRO A 67 3.93 -9.61 -7.25
N GLN A 68 4.04 -10.23 -8.43
CA GLN A 68 3.75 -11.66 -8.62
C GLN A 68 4.61 -12.60 -7.77
N HIS A 69 5.83 -12.19 -7.40
CA HIS A 69 6.77 -13.00 -6.62
C HIS A 69 6.56 -12.88 -5.09
N VAL A 70 5.62 -12.04 -4.65
CA VAL A 70 5.34 -11.79 -3.24
C VAL A 70 4.18 -12.66 -2.80
N ASN A 71 4.36 -13.39 -1.69
CA ASN A 71 3.27 -14.16 -1.09
C ASN A 71 2.21 -13.22 -0.51
N CYS A 72 0.94 -13.59 -0.65
CA CYS A 72 -0.16 -12.83 -0.07
C CYS A 72 -0.03 -12.83 1.48
N PRO A 73 0.12 -11.66 2.13
CA PRO A 73 0.33 -11.57 3.58
C PRO A 73 -0.95 -11.77 4.40
N GLY A 74 -2.11 -11.87 3.75
CA GLY A 74 -3.42 -12.04 4.39
C GLY A 74 -3.73 -13.45 4.88
N GLY A 75 -2.87 -14.44 4.59
CA GLY A 75 -3.18 -15.86 4.74
C GLY A 75 -3.92 -16.43 3.53
#